data_AF-A0A3N5FMB9-F1
#
_entry.id   AF-A0A3N5FMB9-F1
#
_cell.length_a   1.000
_cell.length_b   1.000
_cell.length_c   1.000
_cell.angle_alpha   90.00
_cell.angle_beta   90.00
_cell.angle_gamma   90.00
#
_symmetry.space_group_name_H-M   'P 1'
#
loop_
_entity.id
_entity.type
_entity.pdbx_description
1 polymer ?
#
loop_
_entity_poly.entity_id
_entity_poly.type
_entity_poly.pdbx_seq_one_letter_code
_entity_poly.pdbx_strand_id
1 'polypeptide(L)'
;MRKELVSFIRLPHFALWKKIGEKRIPLSFELEVTARCNNNCRHCYINLPPGDETALRDELTLDEIGNIADQAVSLGALWCVITGGEPLLRKDFIELYRLLKSKGLLVSVFTNACLVTD
;
A
#
# COMPACT_ATOMS: atom_id res chain seq x y z
N MET A 1 -35.22 -29.96 -17.65
CA MET A 1 -34.25 -30.26 -16.58
C MET A 1 -33.29 -29.09 -16.44
N ARG A 2 -33.56 -28.14 -15.53
CA ARG A 2 -32.61 -27.05 -15.20
C ARG A 2 -31.70 -27.57 -14.09
N LYS A 3 -30.41 -27.78 -14.35
CA LYS A 3 -29.43 -28.03 -13.31
C LYS A 3 -29.25 -26.75 -12.51
N GLU A 4 -29.41 -26.83 -11.19
CA GLU A 4 -29.07 -25.74 -10.27
C GLU A 4 -27.56 -25.44 -10.40
N LEU A 5 -27.23 -24.25 -10.91
CA LEU A 5 -25.86 -23.76 -11.10
C LEU A 5 -25.32 -23.05 -9.84
N VAL A 6 -26.01 -23.19 -8.71
CA VAL A 6 -25.65 -22.50 -7.47
C VAL A 6 -25.03 -23.51 -6.52
N SER A 7 -23.72 -23.40 -6.31
CA SER A 7 -23.03 -24.12 -5.24
C SER A 7 -22.89 -23.21 -4.03
N PHE A 8 -23.37 -23.67 -2.88
CA PHE A 8 -23.13 -22.99 -1.60
C PHE A 8 -21.83 -23.50 -1.00
N ILE A 9 -20.85 -22.62 -0.84
CA ILE A 9 -19.68 -22.88 0.00
C ILE A 9 -19.99 -22.28 1.36
N ARG A 10 -19.93 -23.09 2.43
CA ARG A 10 -19.90 -22.55 3.78
C ARG A 10 -18.57 -21.81 3.92
N LEU A 11 -18.64 -20.50 4.10
CA LEU A 11 -17.46 -19.69 4.37
C LEU A 11 -16.68 -20.34 5.52
N PRO A 12 -15.37 -20.61 5.37
CA PRO A 12 -14.58 -21.21 6.42
C PRO A 12 -14.73 -20.40 7.70
N HIS A 13 -14.76 -21.09 8.85
CA HIS A 13 -14.90 -20.47 10.15
C HIS A 13 -13.90 -19.31 10.25
N PHE A 14 -14.41 -18.08 10.34
CA PHE A 14 -13.67 -16.82 10.33
C PHE A 14 -12.80 -16.63 11.59
N ALA A 15 -12.17 -17.69 12.10
CA ALA A 15 -11.39 -17.69 13.34
C ALA A 15 -10.27 -16.64 13.32
N LEU A 16 -9.59 -16.50 12.17
CA LEU A 16 -8.57 -15.47 11.99
C LEU A 16 -9.17 -14.06 12.11
N TRP A 17 -10.25 -13.80 11.38
CA TRP A 17 -10.93 -12.50 11.40
C TRP A 17 -11.51 -12.17 12.77
N LYS A 18 -12.07 -13.15 13.48
CA LYS A 18 -12.55 -13.01 14.85
C LYS A 18 -11.41 -12.64 15.79
N LYS A 19 -10.28 -13.36 15.71
CA LYS A 19 -9.08 -13.09 16.53
C LYS A 19 -8.47 -11.72 16.25
N ILE A 20 -8.40 -11.30 14.98
CA ILE A 20 -7.89 -9.99 14.56
C ILE A 20 -8.85 -8.88 15.04
N GLY A 21 -10.15 -9.07 14.84
CA GLY A 21 -11.19 -8.10 15.22
C GLY A 21 -11.29 -7.90 16.73
N GLU A 22 -11.25 -8.98 17.52
CA GLU A 22 -11.28 -8.90 18.99
C GLU A 22 -10.10 -8.10 19.57
N LYS A 23 -8.91 -8.26 18.98
CA LYS A 23 -7.70 -7.55 19.40
C LYS A 23 -7.48 -6.22 18.68
N ARG A 24 -8.34 -5.86 17.73
CA ARG A 24 -8.23 -4.66 16.88
C ARG A 24 -6.84 -4.50 16.23
N ILE A 25 -6.30 -5.60 15.71
CA ILE A 25 -4.98 -5.60 15.07
C ILE A 25 -5.11 -4.98 13.67
N PRO A 26 -4.35 -3.92 13.33
CA PRO A 26 -4.31 -3.38 11.98
C PRO A 26 -3.49 -4.32 11.08
N LEU A 27 -4.11 -5.38 10.56
CA LEU A 27 -3.41 -6.41 9.77
C LEU A 27 -2.66 -5.83 8.57
N SER A 28 -3.19 -4.77 7.98
CA SER A 28 -2.63 -4.08 6.82
C SER A 28 -2.73 -2.57 6.96
N PHE A 29 -1.79 -1.86 6.33
CA PHE A 29 -1.84 -0.41 6.14
C PHE A 29 -1.32 -0.04 4.75
N GLU A 30 -1.63 1.18 4.33
CA GLU A 30 -1.31 1.69 2.99
C GLU A 30 -0.55 3.01 3.17
N LEU A 31 0.49 3.22 2.37
CA LEU A 31 1.27 4.44 2.34
C LEU A 31 1.13 5.09 0.95
N GLU A 32 0.46 6.23 0.91
CA GLU A 32 0.50 7.14 -0.23
C GLU A 32 1.79 7.95 -0.18
N VAL A 33 2.85 7.41 -0.79
CA VAL A 33 4.22 7.96 -0.60
C VAL A 33 4.47 9.23 -1.40
N THR A 34 3.60 9.53 -2.36
CA THR A 34 3.60 10.76 -3.17
C THR A 34 2.20 10.98 -3.75
N ALA A 35 1.79 12.23 -3.93
CA ALA A 35 0.58 12.57 -4.72
C ALA A 35 0.89 12.84 -6.20
N ARG A 36 2.18 12.77 -6.59
CA ARG A 36 2.64 13.09 -7.95
C ARG A 36 2.61 11.85 -8.84
N CYS A 37 2.21 12.01 -10.10
CA CYS A 37 2.15 10.92 -11.08
C CYS A 37 2.62 11.38 -12.46
N ASN A 38 3.24 10.50 -13.23
CA ASN A 38 3.58 10.72 -14.65
C ASN A 38 2.40 10.48 -15.61
N ASN A 39 1.24 10.04 -15.09
CA ASN A 39 -0.02 9.89 -15.83
C ASN A 39 -1.06 10.92 -15.36
N ASN A 40 -2.13 11.09 -16.15
CA ASN A 40 -3.25 12.00 -15.87
C ASN A 40 -4.60 11.27 -16.04
N CYS A 41 -4.83 10.23 -15.22
CA CYS A 41 -6.00 9.37 -15.35
C CYS A 41 -7.29 10.11 -14.95
N ARG A 42 -8.34 10.02 -15.78
CA ARG A 42 -9.63 10.74 -15.57
C ARG A 42 -10.35 10.39 -14.26
N HIS A 43 -10.06 9.24 -13.67
CA HIS A 43 -10.69 8.74 -12.44
C HIS A 43 -9.79 8.90 -11.20
N CYS A 44 -8.63 9.55 -11.33
CA CYS A 44 -7.66 9.66 -10.22
C CYS A 44 -8.10 10.74 -9.22
N TYR A 45 -8.08 10.41 -7.92
CA TYR A 45 -8.41 11.34 -6.84
C TYR A 45 -7.20 12.14 -6.32
N ILE A 46 -5.97 11.73 -6.64
CA ILE A 46 -4.68 12.37 -6.27
C ILE A 46 -3.83 12.62 -7.52
N ASN A 47 -4.37 13.44 -8.43
CA ASN A 47 -3.87 13.63 -9.78
C ASN A 47 -2.96 14.86 -9.90
N LEU A 48 -1.81 14.86 -9.21
CA LEU A 48 -0.83 15.96 -9.31
C LEU A 48 0.26 15.63 -10.34
N PRO A 49 0.71 16.63 -11.13
CA PRO A 49 1.74 16.43 -12.14
C PRO A 49 3.09 16.06 -11.51
N PRO A 50 4.02 15.43 -12.26
CA PRO A 50 5.28 14.95 -11.70
C PRO A 50 6.19 16.07 -11.19
N GLY A 51 6.04 17.28 -11.76
CA GLY A 51 6.79 18.48 -11.39
C GLY A 51 6.14 19.36 -10.32
N ASP A 52 5.11 18.86 -9.61
CA ASP A 52 4.49 19.63 -8.51
C ASP A 52 5.47 19.77 -7.33
N GLU A 53 6.07 20.95 -7.17
CA GLU A 53 7.07 21.20 -6.14
C GLU A 53 6.47 21.25 -4.72
N THR A 54 5.19 21.61 -4.59
CA THR A 54 4.52 21.65 -3.30
C THR A 54 4.30 20.23 -2.80
N ALA A 55 3.73 19.37 -3.65
CA ALA A 55 3.56 17.96 -3.32
C ALA A 55 4.89 17.26 -3.04
N LEU A 56 5.96 17.59 -3.78
CA LEU A 56 7.30 17.05 -3.51
C LEU A 56 7.84 17.47 -2.14
N ARG A 57 7.60 18.71 -1.69
CA ARG A 57 8.02 19.18 -0.35
C ARG A 57 7.21 18.55 0.78
N ASP A 58 5.96 18.18 0.49
CA ASP A 58 5.05 17.57 1.47
C ASP A 58 5.21 16.04 1.57
N GLU A 59 6.05 15.43 0.72
CA GLU A 59 6.38 14.00 0.79
C GLU A 59 7.13 13.66 2.08
N LEU A 60 6.66 12.62 2.78
CA LEU A 60 7.35 12.12 3.97
C LEU A 60 8.75 11.61 3.61
N THR A 61 9.67 11.87 4.53
CA THR A 61 11.03 11.33 4.50
C THR A 61 11.04 9.83 4.81
N LEU A 62 12.13 9.14 4.47
CA LEU A 62 12.32 7.73 4.82
C LEU A 62 12.25 7.46 6.33
N ASP A 63 12.76 8.40 7.14
CA ASP A 63 12.73 8.28 8.59
C ASP A 63 11.31 8.37 9.15
N GLU A 64 10.50 9.31 8.64
CA GLU A 64 9.09 9.45 9.02
C GLU A 64 8.28 8.21 8.62
N ILE A 65 8.48 7.72 7.38
CA ILE A 65 7.86 6.48 6.89
C ILE A 65 8.30 5.29 7.75
N GLY A 66 9.58 5.23 8.11
CA GLY A 66 10.15 4.22 8.99
C GLY A 66 9.48 4.21 10.36
N ASN A 67 9.30 5.39 10.96
CA ASN A 67 8.63 5.55 12.25
C ASN A 67 7.15 5.15 12.20
N ILE A 68 6.44 5.44 11.11
CA ILE A 68 5.06 4.99 10.89
C ILE A 68 5.01 3.46 10.79
N ALA A 69 5.92 2.88 10.00
CA ALA A 69 5.98 1.44 9.81
C ALA A 69 6.33 0.70 11.11
N ASP A 70 7.23 1.24 11.94
CA ASP A 70 7.55 0.65 13.25
C ASP A 70 6.34 0.66 14.19
N GLN A 71 5.58 1.76 14.20
CA GLN A 71 4.33 1.82 14.97
C GLN A 71 3.31 0.80 14.47
N ALA A 72 3.10 0.70 13.15
CA ALA A 72 2.18 -0.28 12.56
C ALA A 72 2.59 -1.72 12.90
N VAL A 73 3.88 -2.06 12.75
CA VAL A 73 4.41 -3.38 13.10
C VAL A 73 4.24 -3.67 14.60
N SER A 74 4.46 -2.68 15.47
CA SER A 74 4.26 -2.85 16.92
C SER A 74 2.80 -3.15 17.29
N LEU A 75 1.85 -2.69 16.46
CA LEU A 75 0.42 -2.97 16.61
C LEU A 75 0.01 -4.32 16.00
N GLY A 76 0.92 -5.01 15.30
CA GLY A 76 0.68 -6.31 14.68
C GLY A 76 0.38 -6.27 13.18
N ALA A 77 0.73 -5.19 12.49
CA ALA A 77 0.65 -5.14 11.03
C ALA A 77 1.55 -6.18 10.37
N LEU A 78 1.02 -6.81 9.33
CA LEU A 78 1.70 -7.82 8.53
C LEU A 78 1.92 -7.34 7.09
N TRP A 79 0.98 -6.56 6.55
CA TRP A 79 0.98 -6.13 5.16
C TRP A 79 1.12 -4.61 5.05
N CYS A 80 1.94 -4.15 4.10
CA CYS A 80 2.04 -2.76 3.70
C CYS A 80 1.85 -2.64 2.18
N VAL A 81 0.97 -1.74 1.73
CA VAL A 81 0.87 -1.36 0.32
C VAL A 81 1.57 -0.02 0.13
N ILE A 82 2.52 0.03 -0.80
CA ILE A 82 3.10 1.28 -1.29
C ILE A 82 2.27 1.73 -2.50
N THR A 83 1.70 2.93 -2.42
CA THR A 83 0.81 3.51 -3.43
C THR A 83 0.93 5.05 -3.44
N GLY A 84 -0.03 5.74 -4.02
CA GLY A 84 -0.10 7.21 -4.13
C GLY A 84 -0.47 7.60 -5.55
N GLY A 85 0.23 8.59 -6.09
CA GLY A 85 0.29 8.85 -7.53
C GLY A 85 1.07 7.73 -8.22
N GLU A 86 2.35 7.97 -8.55
CA GLU A 86 3.25 6.90 -9.01
C GLU A 86 4.42 6.74 -8.03
N PRO A 87 4.48 5.65 -7.24
CA PRO A 87 5.58 5.40 -6.30
C PRO A 87 6.97 5.40 -6.95
N LEU A 88 7.09 4.89 -8.18
CA LEU A 88 8.37 4.82 -8.90
C LEU A 88 8.90 6.21 -9.34
N LEU A 89 8.12 7.28 -9.15
CA LEU A 89 8.57 8.66 -9.39
C LEU A 89 9.49 9.17 -8.26
N ARG A 90 9.42 8.57 -7.07
CA ARG A 90 10.31 8.90 -5.95
C ARG A 90 11.73 8.42 -6.21
N LYS A 91 12.71 9.32 -6.03
CA LYS A 91 14.13 9.00 -6.23
C LYS A 91 14.67 7.97 -5.21
N ASP A 92 14.04 7.90 -4.05
CA ASP A 92 14.39 7.03 -2.92
C ASP A 92 13.46 5.81 -2.81
N PHE A 93 12.73 5.46 -3.89
CA PHE A 93 11.75 4.36 -3.86
C PHE A 93 12.38 3.02 -3.47
N ILE A 94 13.58 2.71 -3.96
CA ILE A 94 14.25 1.44 -3.68
C ILE A 94 14.63 1.34 -2.19
N GLU A 95 15.13 2.43 -1.62
CA GLU A 95 15.45 2.56 -0.20
C GLU A 95 14.18 2.40 0.65
N LEU A 96 13.09 3.09 0.27
CA LEU A 96 11.78 2.98 0.90
C LEU A 96 11.27 1.53 0.90
N TYR A 97 11.31 0.87 -0.25
CA TYR A 97 10.88 -0.52 -0.39
C TYR A 97 11.71 -1.44 0.53
N ARG A 98 13.04 -1.30 0.51
CA ARG A 98 13.95 -2.11 1.34
C ARG A 98 13.72 -1.86 2.83
N LEU A 99 13.50 -0.61 3.23
CA LEU A 99 13.20 -0.22 4.61
C LEU A 99 11.92 -0.90 5.12
N LEU A 100 10.86 -0.96 4.31
CA LEU A 100 9.62 -1.64 4.70
C LEU A 100 9.82 -3.17 4.74
N LYS A 101 10.54 -3.73 3.77
CA LYS A 101 10.89 -5.15 3.75
C LYS A 101 11.72 -5.58 4.97
N SER A 102 12.69 -4.78 5.39
CA SER A 102 13.56 -5.11 6.53
C SER A 102 12.80 -5.15 7.86
N LYS A 103 11.62 -4.51 7.95
CA LYS A 103 10.74 -4.55 9.12
C LYS A 103 9.87 -5.82 9.18
N GLY A 104 10.04 -6.75 8.24
CA GLY A 104 9.30 -8.02 8.19
C GLY A 104 7.94 -7.93 7.50
N LEU A 105 7.62 -6.81 6.87
CA LEU A 105 6.35 -6.61 6.18
C LEU A 105 6.27 -7.39 4.86
N LEU A 106 5.08 -7.89 4.56
CA LEU A 106 4.67 -8.25 3.21
C LEU A 106 4.36 -6.94 2.47
N VAL A 107 5.15 -6.64 1.44
CA VAL A 107 5.06 -5.36 0.73
C VAL A 107 4.48 -5.59 -0.65
N SER A 108 3.37 -4.92 -0.93
CA SER A 108 2.80 -4.78 -2.27
C SER A 108 3.09 -3.39 -2.82
N VAL A 109 3.22 -3.27 -4.14
CA VAL A 109 3.38 -1.98 -4.82
C VAL A 109 2.26 -1.83 -5.83
N PHE A 110 1.49 -0.75 -5.73
CA PHE A 110 0.56 -0.35 -6.76
C PHE A 110 1.25 0.70 -7.63
N THR A 111 1.43 0.39 -8.90
CA THR A 111 2.16 1.21 -9.88
C THR A 111 1.46 1.17 -11.23
N ASN A 112 1.61 2.22 -12.02
CA ASN A 112 1.21 2.26 -13.42
C ASN A 112 2.20 1.52 -14.35
N ALA A 113 3.34 1.06 -13.81
CA ALA A 113 4.39 0.31 -14.47
C ALA A 113 5.13 1.02 -15.63
N CYS A 114 4.81 2.28 -15.95
CA CYS A 114 5.48 3.02 -17.03
C CYS A 114 6.96 3.35 -16.74
N LEU A 115 7.38 3.25 -15.48
CA LEU A 115 8.75 3.53 -15.03
C LEU A 115 9.52 2.24 -14.64
N VAL A 116 8.94 1.06 -14.87
CA VAL A 116 9.63 -0.22 -14.63
C VAL A 116 10.65 -0.47 -15.74
N THR A 117 11.86 -0.83 -15.35
CA THR A 117 12.98 -1.16 -16.24
C THR A 117 13.58 -2.51 -15.88
N ASP A 118 14.30 -3.13 -16.82
CA ASP A 118 15.02 -4.40 -16.64
C ASP A 118 16.20 -4.32 -15.64
#